data_AF-I4FP05-F1
#
_entry.id   AF-I4FP05-F1
#
_cell.length_a   1.000
_cell.length_b   1.000
_cell.length_c   1.000
_cell.angle_alpha   90.00
_cell.angle_beta   90.00
_cell.angle_gamma   90.00
#
_symmetry.space_group_name_H-M   'P 1'
#
loop_
_entity.id
_entity.type
_entity.pdbx_description
1 polymer ?
#
loop_
_entity_poly.entity_id
_entity_poly.type
_entity_poly.pdbx_seq_one_letter_code
_entity_poly.pdbx_strand_id
1 'polypeptide(L)' 'MVLNKSGQLEIISTANQDSPLRKGLQPIMGNDVWEHAYYLKYRNQRAEYLKQWWNVVNWEEVNRRYVQAKA' A
#
# COMPACT_ATOMS: atom_id res chain seq x y z
N MET A 1 1.15 3.60 -1.23
CA MET A 1 1.39 5.04 -1.05
C MET A 1 2.57 5.23 -0.12
N VAL A 2 3.48 6.13 -0.49
CA VAL A 2 4.72 6.40 0.22
C VAL A 2 4.90 7.90 0.41
N LEU A 3 5.69 8.30 1.41
CA LEU A 3 6.21 9.65 1.55
C LEU A 3 7.60 9.69 0.89
N ASN A 4 7.80 10.62 -0.05
CA ASN A 4 9.08 10.83 -0.70
C ASN A 4 10.01 11.69 0.16
N LYS A 5 11.27 11.83 -0.28
CA LYS A 5 12.29 12.62 0.42
C LYS A 5 11.98 14.12 0.47
N SER A 6 11.07 14.59 -0.38
CA SER A 6 10.57 15.97 -0.41
C SER A 6 9.35 16.18 0.49
N GLY A 7 8.91 15.17 1.25
CA GLY A 7 7.74 15.23 2.11
C GLY A 7 6.39 15.19 1.38
N GLN A 8 6.37 14.76 0.10
CA GLN A 8 5.17 14.63 -0.72
C GLN A 8 4.71 13.18 -0.79
N LEU A 9 3.40 12.98 -0.94
CA LEU A 9 2.80 11.66 -1.10
C LEU A 9 2.88 11.18 -2.55
N GLU A 10 3.28 9.93 -2.74
CA GLU A 10 3.38 9.28 -4.04
C GLU A 10 2.71 7.90 -4.04
N ILE A 11 2.14 7.52 -5.18
CA ILE A 11 1.67 6.16 -5.44
C ILE A 11 2.72 5.46 -6.30
N ILE A 12 3.25 4.35 -5.79
CA ILE A 12 4.20 3.51 -6.51
C ILE A 12 3.77 2.04 -6.41
N SER A 13 4.22 1.25 -7.38
CA SER A 13 4.19 -0.21 -7.33
C SER A 13 5.62 -0.75 -7.23
N THR A 14 5.76 -1.92 -6.64
CA THR A 14 7.02 -2.66 -6.58
C THR A 14 6.81 -4.07 -7.11
N ALA A 15 7.85 -4.63 -7.74
CA ALA A 15 7.81 -6.01 -8.17
C ALA A 15 8.06 -6.94 -6.97
N ASN A 16 7.40 -8.08 -6.97
CA ASN A 16 7.62 -9.14 -5.98
C ASN A 16 7.53 -8.64 -4.52
N GLN A 17 8.62 -8.80 -3.76
CA GLN A 17 8.77 -8.36 -2.37
C GLN A 17 9.70 -7.15 -2.23
N ASP A 18 9.95 -6.43 -3.33
CA ASP A 18 10.73 -5.20 -3.27
C ASP A 18 9.98 -4.16 -2.42
N SER A 19 10.72 -3.52 -1.53
CA SER A 19 10.17 -2.55 -0.59
C SER A 19 10.62 -1.12 -0.93
N PRO A 20 9.71 -0.13 -0.88
CA PRO A 20 10.05 1.29 -0.98
C PRO A 20 11.13 1.75 0.01
N LEU A 21 11.26 1.06 1.14
CA LEU A 21 12.29 1.32 2.15
C LEU A 21 13.70 1.23 1.56
N ARG A 22 13.94 0.31 0.61
CA ARG A 22 15.24 0.17 -0.07
C ARG A 22 15.59 1.39 -0.93
N LYS A 23 14.60 2.19 -1.30
CA LYS A 23 14.76 3.44 -2.07
C LYS A 23 14.80 4.68 -1.16
N GLY A 24 14.78 4.50 0.16
CA GLY A 24 14.70 5.59 1.14
C GLY A 24 13.36 6.31 1.15
N LEU A 25 12.28 5.64 0.72
CA LEU A 25 10.91 6.14 0.77
C LEU A 25 10.20 5.54 1.99
N GLN A 26 9.31 6.31 2.61
CA GLN A 26 8.57 5.84 3.80
C GLN A 26 7.21 5.28 3.39
N PRO A 27 6.97 3.95 3.47
CA PRO A 27 5.69 3.36 3.12
C PRO A 27 4.61 3.69 4.16
N ILE A 28 3.55 4.36 3.71
CA ILE A 28 2.42 4.75 4.58
C ILE A 28 1.31 3.71 4.52
N MET A 29 1.00 3.19 3.32
CA MET A 29 0.06 2.09 3.11
C MET A 29 0.41 1.29 1.86
N GLY A 30 0.04 0.01 1.84
CA GLY A 30 0.25 -0.89 0.72
C GLY A 30 -0.87 -1.91 0.61
N ASN A 31 -1.09 -2.42 -0.59
CA ASN A 31 -2.02 -3.50 -0.87
C ASN A 31 -1.25 -4.63 -1.57
N ASP A 32 -1.34 -5.86 -1.05
CA ASP A 32 -0.79 -7.03 -1.71
C ASP A 32 -1.69 -7.45 -2.88
N VAL A 33 -1.10 -7.51 -4.07
CA VAL A 33 -1.78 -7.88 -5.33
C VAL A 33 -1.26 -9.19 -5.91
N TRP A 34 -0.53 -9.99 -5.13
CA TRP A 34 -0.22 -11.37 -5.47
C TRP A 34 -1.49 -12.22 -5.42
N GLU A 35 -1.57 -13.24 -6.28
CA GLU A 35 -2.78 -14.07 -6.41
C GLU A 35 -3.18 -14.71 -5.07
N HIS A 36 -2.22 -15.15 -4.26
CA HIS A 36 -2.51 -15.73 -2.94
C HIS A 36 -3.31 -14.80 -2.01
N ALA A 37 -3.25 -13.48 -2.20
CA ALA A 37 -3.95 -12.52 -1.35
C ALA A 37 -5.47 -12.46 -1.64
N TYR A 38 -5.91 -12.83 -2.85
CA TYR A 38 -7.30 -12.64 -3.27
C TYR A 38 -7.94 -13.83 -3.99
N TYR A 39 -7.16 -14.79 -4.51
CA TYR A 39 -7.66 -15.80 -5.44
C TYR A 39 -8.73 -16.70 -4.85
N LEU A 40 -8.66 -17.04 -3.55
CA LEU A 40 -9.65 -17.90 -2.88
C LEU A 40 -11.07 -17.31 -2.88
N LYS A 41 -11.21 -15.97 -2.91
CA LYS A 41 -12.51 -15.29 -2.93
C LYS A 41 -12.86 -14.70 -4.30
N TYR A 42 -11.87 -14.14 -4.99
CA TYR A 42 -12.09 -13.35 -6.21
C TYR A 42 -11.56 -14.03 -7.48
N ARG A 43 -10.86 -15.17 -7.38
CA ARG A 43 -10.23 -15.87 -8.52
C ARG A 43 -9.40 -14.89 -9.37
N ASN A 44 -9.66 -14.79 -10.67
CA ASN A 44 -8.98 -13.87 -11.59
C ASN A 44 -9.50 -12.41 -11.51
N GLN A 45 -10.51 -12.11 -10.70
CA GLN A 45 -11.13 -10.78 -10.62
C GLN A 45 -10.39 -9.83 -9.65
N ARG A 46 -9.14 -9.50 -9.97
CA ARG A 46 -8.34 -8.55 -9.17
C ARG A 46 -9.02 -7.19 -9.00
N ALA A 47 -9.72 -6.71 -10.03
CA ALA A 47 -10.42 -5.42 -9.98
C ALA A 47 -11.49 -5.39 -8.88
N GLU A 48 -12.24 -6.49 -8.70
CA GLU A 48 -13.26 -6.58 -7.65
C GLU A 48 -12.61 -6.64 -6.26
N TYR A 49 -11.51 -7.39 -6.11
CA TYR A 49 -10.71 -7.36 -4.89
C TYR A 49 -10.28 -5.93 -4.51
N LEU A 50 -9.72 -5.19 -5.47
CA LEU A 50 -9.27 -3.80 -5.24
C LEU A 50 -10.43 -2.87 -4.87
N LYS A 51 -11.61 -3.05 -5.48
CA LYS A 51 -12.82 -2.29 -5.13
C LYS A 51 -13.24 -2.54 -3.68
N GLN A 52 -13.21 -3.79 -3.23
CA GLN A 52 -13.59 -4.16 -1.86
C GLN A 52 -12.53 -3.81 -0.82
N TRP A 53 -11.25 -3.83 -1.20
CA TRP A 53 -10.13 -3.55 -0.31
C TRP A 53 -10.21 -2.17 0.34
N TRP A 54 -10.72 -1.15 -0.38
CA TRP A 54 -10.90 0.20 0.17
C TRP A 54 -11.83 0.25 1.39
N ASN A 55 -12.77 -0.69 1.50
CA ASN A 55 -13.72 -0.75 2.62
C ASN A 55 -13.07 -1.22 3.94
N VAL A 56 -11.86 -1.79 3.88
CA VAL A 56 -11.17 -2.36 5.06
C VAL A 56 -9.87 -1.64 5.40
N VAL A 57 -9.57 -0.52 4.74
CA VAL A 57 -8.39 0.28 5.04
C VAL A 57 -8.54 0.91 6.43
N ASN A 58 -7.56 0.66 7.30
CA ASN A 58 -7.46 1.32 8.60
C ASN A 58 -6.84 2.71 8.45
N TRP A 59 -7.68 3.74 8.30
CA TRP A 59 -7.23 5.12 8.10
C TRP A 59 -6.54 5.75 9.31
N GLU A 60 -6.87 5.31 10.53
CA GLU A 60 -6.20 5.81 11.74
C GLU A 60 -4.72 5.40 11.76
N GLU A 61 -4.43 4.14 11.40
CA GLU A 61 -3.07 3.64 11.30
C GLU A 61 -2.30 4.29 10.13
N VAL A 62 -2.97 4.52 8.99
CA VAL A 62 -2.41 5.27 7.85
C VAL A 62 -1.98 6.67 8.30
N ASN A 63 -2.85 7.38 9.03
CA ASN A 63 -2.55 8.72 9.54
C ASN A 63 -1.42 8.69 10.57
N ARG A 64 -1.42 7.73 11.50
CA ARG A 64 -0.35 7.55 12.49
C ARG A 64 1.01 7.39 11.81
N ARG A 65 1.10 6.54 10.78
CA ARG A 65 2.32 6.35 9.98
C ARG A 65 2.74 7.60 9.23
N TYR A 66 1.79 8.33 8.65
CA TYR A 66 2.07 9.59 7.95
C TYR A 66 2.67 10.63 8.89
N VAL A 67 2.08 10.84 10.07
CA VAL A 67 2.59 11.77 11.08
C VAL A 67 3.98 11.35 11.55
N GLN A 68 4.18 10.06 11.83
CA GLN A 68 5.48 9.53 12.26
C GLN A 68 6.57 9.69 11.19
N ALA A 69 6.24 9.55 9.91
CA ALA A 69 7.20 9.66 8.81
C ALA A 69 7.57 11.12 8.46
N LYS A 70 6.78 12.10 8.93
CA LYS A 70 6.98 13.53 8.68
C LYS A 70 7.73 14.24 9.81
N ALA A 71 7.71 13.67 11.02
CA ALA A 71 8.46 14.12 12.18
C ALA A 71 9.96 13.82 12.03
#